data_AF-A0A9P8QH93-F1
#
_entry.id   AF-A0A9P8QH93-F1
#
_cell.length_a   1.000
_cell.length_b   1.000
_cell.length_c   1.000
_cell.angle_alpha   90.00
_cell.angle_beta   90.00
_cell.angle_gamma   90.00
#
_symmetry.space_group_name_H-M   'P 1'
#
loop_
_entity.id
_entity.type
_entity.pdbx_description
1 polymer ?
#
loop_
_entity_poly.entity_id
_entity_poly.type
_entity_poly.pdbx_seq_one_letter_code
_entity_poly.pdbx_strand_id
1 'polypeptide(L)'
;MISKVSAPLHGSTKERDEANAGREGKFGPASGGHAAAPGPGAMTRRLQEATEEAMFAGGSAGRRAVQDAGFSEELKERLLGKIADANFRQEYSGALAAKDLISAAGEGTRHIATAAPWTGEESTADAVLRMLDDAKKPLKPEFRGEFQPPVVDPRVKRTPAVHPRQKAINARDRASLYAGMGMKEEKGLSDKEREDIKREFRSRFEPGARALPATPSGLAALANEQIENAIARGKFKNITRGKGIEIDLARSNPFVDTTEYLMNRIIQRQDIVPPWIEKQQELAKTANSLRSRLRADWKRHASRMIAAKGGSLEEQMARADGYALAERLHNPRKAAGAATSKTEQKSEQVNGPNAGPLPRPFRDPDWEKAEHAYLKLSIDQLNSITRSYNLMAPELAKKPYYSLQRELDACFADVAPLISQEIKERATQPRVTSKLTSKPSPFLGEGIVSSLLGKDRVKIYDTRAEPYGFKEWWKDVWKKEQ
;
A
#
# COMPACT_ATOMS: atom_id res chain seq x y z
N MET A 1 33.37 40.94 -51.57
CA MET A 1 32.28 40.38 -52.38
C MET A 1 30.97 40.77 -51.70
N ILE A 2 30.43 41.96 -51.97
CA ILE A 2 29.34 42.24 -52.94
C ILE A 2 28.18 41.24 -52.69
N SER A 3 26.98 41.61 -52.22
CA SER A 3 26.13 42.76 -52.53
C SER A 3 25.09 43.09 -51.45
N LYS A 4 24.70 44.37 -51.39
CA LYS A 4 23.49 44.96 -50.78
C LYS A 4 22.17 44.36 -51.33
N VAL A 5 21.05 44.64 -50.64
CA VAL A 5 19.77 45.28 -51.13
C VAL A 5 18.65 44.88 -50.13
N SER A 6 18.22 45.78 -49.24
CA SER A 6 17.09 46.74 -49.34
C SER A 6 15.69 46.12 -49.22
N ALA A 7 14.93 46.56 -48.21
CA ALA A 7 13.47 46.48 -48.10
C ALA A 7 12.79 47.39 -49.17
N PRO A 8 11.45 47.34 -49.43
CA PRO A 8 10.44 47.86 -48.50
C PRO A 8 9.01 47.22 -48.60
N LEU A 9 8.06 47.90 -47.95
CA LEU A 9 6.67 47.65 -47.57
C LEU A 9 5.58 47.65 -48.68
N HIS A 10 4.36 47.24 -48.25
CA HIS A 10 2.99 47.55 -48.72
C HIS A 10 2.30 46.60 -49.71
N GLY A 11 1.00 46.35 -49.44
CA GLY A 11 -0.01 46.29 -50.49
C GLY A 11 -0.97 45.10 -50.42
N SER A 12 -2.23 45.40 -50.15
CA SER A 12 -3.42 44.53 -50.15
C SER A 12 -3.80 43.97 -51.52
N THR A 13 -4.45 42.80 -51.54
CA THR A 13 -5.62 42.41 -52.39
C THR A 13 -6.18 41.07 -51.82
N LYS A 14 -7.38 41.02 -51.24
CA LYS A 14 -8.71 40.74 -51.86
C LYS A 14 -8.73 39.59 -52.89
N GLU A 15 -9.35 38.46 -52.50
CA GLU A 15 -10.31 37.59 -53.25
C GLU A 15 -10.48 36.30 -52.42
N ARG A 16 -11.60 36.11 -51.70
CA ARG A 16 -12.84 35.39 -52.10
C ARG A 16 -12.55 34.06 -52.81
N ASP A 17 -12.84 32.95 -52.13
CA ASP A 17 -13.57 31.82 -52.69
C ASP A 17 -14.29 31.03 -51.59
N GLU A 18 -15.53 30.69 -51.90
CA GLU A 18 -16.52 30.01 -51.05
C GLU A 18 -16.34 28.49 -51.12
N ALA A 19 -16.54 27.79 -49.99
CA ALA A 19 -17.04 26.40 -50.01
C ALA A 19 -17.69 26.04 -48.67
N ASN A 20 -19.00 25.84 -48.73
CA ASN A 20 -19.92 25.47 -47.68
C ASN A 20 -19.93 23.95 -47.45
N ALA A 21 -19.92 23.47 -46.19
CA ALA A 21 -20.45 22.16 -45.80
C ALA A 21 -20.71 22.04 -44.27
N GLY A 22 -21.92 22.43 -43.88
CA GLY A 22 -22.83 21.81 -42.90
C GLY A 22 -22.34 21.10 -41.63
N ARG A 23 -22.84 21.56 -40.47
CA ARG A 23 -23.72 20.75 -39.60
C ARG A 23 -24.49 21.59 -38.57
N GLU A 24 -25.80 21.36 -38.58
CA GLU A 24 -26.86 21.78 -37.65
C GLU A 24 -26.51 21.40 -36.19
N GLY A 25 -27.01 22.01 -35.12
CA GLY A 25 -27.97 23.09 -34.91
C GLY A 25 -28.25 23.23 -33.41
N LYS A 26 -28.88 24.34 -32.97
CA LYS A 26 -29.98 24.36 -31.99
C LYS A 26 -30.44 25.79 -31.71
N PHE A 27 -31.73 25.98 -31.98
CA PHE A 27 -32.67 27.01 -31.56
C PHE A 27 -32.29 27.84 -30.31
N GLY A 28 -32.25 29.17 -30.50
CA GLY A 28 -32.56 30.17 -29.49
C GLY A 28 -33.61 31.14 -30.08
N PRO A 29 -34.66 31.54 -29.33
CA PRO A 29 -35.81 32.22 -29.91
C PRO A 29 -35.46 33.64 -30.34
N ALA A 30 -35.92 33.98 -31.55
CA ALA A 30 -36.08 35.35 -31.99
C ALA A 30 -37.04 36.09 -31.04
N SER A 31 -36.54 37.16 -30.43
CA SER A 31 -37.40 38.24 -29.92
C SER A 31 -37.17 39.45 -30.80
N GLY A 32 -38.29 40.09 -31.13
CA GLY A 32 -38.45 40.98 -32.26
C GLY A 32 -37.65 42.26 -32.19
N GLY A 33 -37.42 42.84 -33.36
CA GLY A 33 -36.81 44.15 -33.51
C GLY A 33 -37.64 45.23 -32.83
N HIS A 34 -37.02 45.87 -31.85
CA HIS A 34 -37.30 47.27 -31.58
C HIS A 34 -36.29 48.10 -32.35
N ALA A 35 -36.80 48.89 -33.29
CA ALA A 35 -36.05 49.94 -33.96
C ALA A 35 -35.33 50.79 -32.91
N ALA A 36 -34.00 50.92 -33.04
CA ALA A 36 -33.21 51.79 -32.19
C ALA A 36 -33.69 53.24 -32.39
N ALA A 37 -34.33 53.80 -31.37
CA ALA A 37 -34.62 55.22 -31.31
C ALA A 37 -33.30 56.02 -31.46
N PRO A 38 -33.33 57.24 -32.04
CA PRO A 38 -32.14 58.09 -32.11
C PRO A 38 -31.55 58.23 -30.71
N GLY A 39 -30.28 57.84 -30.56
CA GLY A 39 -29.59 57.88 -29.28
C GLY A 39 -29.63 59.29 -28.67
N PRO A 40 -29.66 59.41 -27.33
CA PRO A 40 -29.70 60.70 -26.66
C PRO A 40 -28.50 61.56 -27.12
N GLY A 41 -28.75 62.84 -27.39
CA GLY A 41 -27.71 63.78 -27.84
C GLY A 41 -26.55 63.85 -26.84
N ALA A 42 -25.36 64.24 -27.30
CA ALA A 42 -24.14 64.27 -26.48
C ALA A 42 -24.30 65.08 -25.18
N MET A 43 -25.09 66.17 -25.21
CA MET A 43 -25.42 66.97 -24.03
C MET A 43 -26.32 66.19 -23.05
N THR A 44 -27.33 65.48 -23.55
CA THR A 44 -28.22 64.63 -22.75
C THR A 44 -27.46 63.49 -22.09
N ARG A 45 -26.49 62.89 -22.80
CA ARG A 45 -25.61 61.86 -22.24
C ARG A 45 -24.70 62.41 -21.14
N ARG A 46 -24.13 63.59 -21.32
CA ARG A 46 -23.32 64.25 -20.27
C ARG A 46 -24.16 64.65 -19.06
N LEU A 47 -25.38 65.14 -19.26
CA LEU A 47 -26.32 65.43 -18.18
C LEU A 47 -26.71 64.13 -17.46
N GLN A 48 -26.95 63.05 -18.18
CA GLN A 48 -27.20 61.74 -17.61
C GLN A 48 -26.00 61.24 -16.78
N GLU A 49 -24.79 61.31 -17.33
CA GLU A 49 -23.55 60.92 -16.63
C GLU A 49 -23.34 61.79 -15.37
N ALA A 50 -23.57 63.11 -15.45
CA ALA A 50 -23.49 64.00 -14.30
C ALA A 50 -24.56 63.70 -13.23
N THR A 51 -25.78 63.29 -13.64
CA THR A 51 -26.83 62.86 -12.70
C THR A 51 -26.55 61.48 -12.09
N GLU A 52 -25.97 60.55 -12.86
CA GLU A 52 -25.51 59.26 -12.37
C GLU A 52 -24.41 59.49 -11.31
N GLU A 53 -23.41 60.32 -11.63
CA GLU A 53 -22.34 60.71 -10.71
C GLU A 53 -22.88 61.41 -9.45
N ALA A 54 -23.84 62.33 -9.59
CA ALA A 54 -24.50 62.97 -8.44
C ALA A 54 -25.28 61.98 -7.57
N MET A 55 -25.87 60.91 -8.14
CA MET A 55 -26.52 59.86 -7.36
C MET A 55 -25.54 58.89 -6.69
N PHE A 56 -24.40 58.62 -7.29
CA PHE A 56 -23.35 57.76 -6.71
C PHE A 56 -22.54 58.51 -5.64
N ALA A 57 -22.19 59.78 -5.87
CA ALA A 57 -21.35 60.58 -4.97
C ALA A 57 -22.15 61.42 -3.95
N GLY A 58 -23.38 61.84 -4.27
CA GLY A 58 -24.18 62.77 -3.46
C GLY A 58 -25.06 62.14 -2.36
N GLY A 59 -24.94 60.83 -2.12
CA GLY A 59 -25.66 60.13 -1.06
C GLY A 59 -27.20 60.26 -1.14
N SER A 60 -27.87 60.36 0.01
CA SER A 60 -29.33 60.47 0.08
C SER A 60 -29.88 61.80 -0.44
N ALA A 61 -29.08 62.87 -0.40
CA ALA A 61 -29.44 64.18 -0.92
C ALA A 61 -29.49 64.21 -2.46
N GLY A 62 -28.52 63.56 -3.11
CA GLY A 62 -28.52 63.39 -4.58
C GLY A 62 -29.73 62.60 -5.09
N ARG A 63 -30.14 61.55 -4.35
CA ARG A 63 -31.35 60.77 -4.68
C ARG A 63 -32.65 61.59 -4.52
N ARG A 64 -32.71 62.49 -3.54
CA ARG A 64 -33.86 63.40 -3.35
C ARG A 64 -33.92 64.47 -4.44
N ALA A 65 -32.79 65.10 -4.76
CA ALA A 65 -32.73 66.08 -5.85
C ALA A 65 -33.18 65.50 -7.20
N VAL A 66 -32.86 64.23 -7.49
CA VAL A 66 -33.33 63.54 -8.70
C VAL A 66 -34.81 63.18 -8.62
N GLN A 67 -35.36 62.89 -7.44
CA GLN A 67 -36.80 62.68 -7.26
C GLN A 67 -37.61 63.98 -7.43
N ASP A 68 -37.04 65.10 -6.97
CA ASP A 68 -37.66 66.43 -7.05
C ASP A 68 -37.56 67.05 -8.46
N ALA A 69 -36.60 66.62 -9.28
CA ALA A 69 -36.33 67.16 -10.62
C ALA A 69 -37.32 66.71 -11.73
N GLY A 70 -38.39 65.98 -11.41
CA GLY A 70 -39.51 65.73 -12.34
C GLY A 70 -39.15 64.98 -13.64
N PHE A 71 -38.17 64.07 -13.60
CA PHE A 71 -37.80 63.24 -14.75
C PHE A 71 -38.96 62.34 -15.23
N SER A 72 -38.93 61.95 -16.51
CA SER A 72 -39.87 60.93 -17.01
C SER A 72 -39.68 59.61 -16.28
N GLU A 73 -40.80 58.93 -16.01
CA GLU A 73 -40.83 57.68 -15.24
C GLU A 73 -39.96 56.59 -15.89
N GLU A 74 -39.98 56.49 -17.22
CA GLU A 74 -39.13 55.57 -17.98
C GLU A 74 -37.62 55.83 -17.80
N LEU A 75 -37.19 57.09 -17.69
CA LEU A 75 -35.78 57.43 -17.51
C LEU A 75 -35.33 57.13 -16.08
N LYS A 76 -36.20 57.39 -15.10
CA LYS A 76 -35.98 57.03 -13.70
C LYS A 76 -35.83 55.52 -13.52
N GLU A 77 -36.69 54.73 -14.16
CA GLU A 77 -36.58 53.27 -14.14
C GLU A 77 -35.28 52.78 -14.79
N ARG A 78 -34.86 53.36 -15.92
CA ARG A 78 -33.58 53.03 -16.56
C ARG A 78 -32.38 53.35 -15.66
N LEU A 79 -32.41 54.49 -14.96
CA LEU A 79 -31.34 54.87 -14.03
C LEU A 79 -31.29 53.96 -12.80
N LEU A 80 -32.46 53.65 -12.21
CA LEU A 80 -32.54 52.69 -11.11
C LEU A 80 -32.11 51.28 -11.54
N GLY A 81 -32.45 50.87 -12.76
CA GLY A 81 -31.99 49.61 -13.37
C GLY A 81 -30.48 49.55 -13.51
N LYS A 82 -29.85 50.61 -14.04
CA LYS A 82 -28.38 50.68 -14.12
C LYS A 82 -27.71 50.68 -12.74
N ILE A 83 -28.31 51.31 -11.74
CA ILE A 83 -27.81 51.29 -10.35
C ILE A 83 -27.94 49.87 -9.78
N ALA A 84 -29.07 49.20 -10.00
CA ALA A 84 -29.26 47.82 -9.58
C ALA A 84 -28.26 46.89 -10.26
N ASP A 85 -28.00 47.06 -11.56
CA ASP A 85 -26.99 46.30 -12.31
C ASP A 85 -25.56 46.58 -11.81
N ALA A 86 -25.24 47.83 -11.48
CA ALA A 86 -23.95 48.22 -10.93
C ALA A 86 -23.75 47.62 -9.52
N ASN A 87 -24.76 47.71 -8.66
CA ASN A 87 -24.73 47.11 -7.33
C ASN A 87 -24.61 45.58 -7.43
N PHE A 88 -25.35 44.94 -8.32
CA PHE A 88 -25.26 43.52 -8.59
C PHE A 88 -23.86 43.12 -9.06
N ARG A 89 -23.24 43.89 -9.95
CA ARG A 89 -21.85 43.66 -10.38
C ARG A 89 -20.84 43.83 -9.25
N GLN A 90 -21.07 44.75 -8.31
CA GLN A 90 -20.23 44.92 -7.13
C GLN A 90 -20.36 43.72 -6.18
N GLU A 91 -21.58 43.33 -5.84
CA GLU A 91 -21.88 42.19 -4.96
C GLU A 91 -21.35 40.86 -5.53
N TYR A 92 -21.47 40.65 -6.84
CA TYR A 92 -21.07 39.40 -7.51
C TYR A 92 -19.79 39.53 -8.35
N SER A 93 -18.93 40.50 -8.04
CA SER A 93 -17.71 40.78 -8.81
C SER A 93 -16.79 39.55 -8.96
N GLY A 94 -16.54 38.80 -7.89
CA GLY A 94 -15.73 37.58 -7.93
C GLY A 94 -16.35 36.43 -8.73
N ALA A 95 -17.69 36.29 -8.73
CA ALA A 95 -18.39 35.27 -9.50
C ALA A 95 -18.40 35.59 -11.01
N LEU A 96 -18.52 36.88 -11.36
CA LEU A 96 -18.40 37.35 -12.73
C LEU A 96 -16.97 37.17 -13.26
N ALA A 97 -15.96 37.53 -12.46
CA ALA A 97 -14.56 37.33 -12.81
C ALA A 97 -14.24 35.84 -13.01
N ALA A 98 -14.74 34.95 -12.15
CA ALA A 98 -14.54 33.50 -12.28
C ALA A 98 -15.14 32.92 -13.56
N LYS A 99 -16.30 33.43 -14.00
CA LYS A 99 -16.95 33.02 -15.26
C LYS A 99 -16.10 33.37 -16.48
N ASP A 100 -15.42 34.51 -16.44
CA ASP A 100 -14.60 35.01 -17.54
C ASP A 100 -13.21 34.34 -17.62
N LEU A 101 -12.86 33.46 -16.66
CA LEU A 101 -11.61 32.72 -16.68
C LEU A 101 -11.62 31.54 -17.65
N ILE A 102 -10.48 31.36 -18.33
CA ILE A 102 -10.23 30.19 -19.19
C ILE A 102 -9.98 28.97 -18.30
N SER A 103 -10.49 27.80 -18.70
CA SER A 103 -10.30 26.53 -17.96
C SER A 103 -8.83 26.15 -17.72
N ALA A 104 -7.90 26.62 -18.57
CA ALA A 104 -6.46 26.41 -18.40
C ALA A 104 -5.79 27.34 -17.37
N ALA A 105 -6.50 28.31 -16.79
CA ALA A 105 -5.94 29.22 -15.80
C ALA A 105 -5.51 28.44 -14.54
N GLY A 106 -4.28 28.72 -14.07
CA GLY A 106 -3.71 28.11 -12.88
C GLY A 106 -4.47 28.48 -11.61
N GLU A 107 -4.23 27.72 -10.54
CA GLU A 107 -4.96 27.85 -9.28
C GLU A 107 -4.81 29.25 -8.66
N GLY A 108 -3.60 29.81 -8.65
CA GLY A 108 -3.35 31.16 -8.12
C GLY A 108 -4.14 32.26 -8.85
N THR A 109 -4.21 32.20 -10.19
CA THR A 109 -5.02 33.13 -11.00
C THR A 109 -6.52 33.01 -10.71
N ARG A 110 -7.01 31.79 -10.41
CA ARG A 110 -8.40 31.59 -10.02
C ARG A 110 -8.67 32.16 -8.64
N HIS A 111 -7.79 31.90 -7.67
CA HIS A 111 -7.89 32.42 -6.31
C HIS A 111 -7.94 33.95 -6.28
N ILE A 112 -7.07 34.62 -7.06
CA ILE A 112 -7.05 36.09 -7.18
C ILE A 112 -8.35 36.63 -7.80
N ALA A 113 -8.85 35.98 -8.85
CA ALA A 113 -10.08 36.42 -9.51
C ALA A 113 -11.34 36.22 -8.65
N THR A 114 -11.36 35.19 -7.80
CA THR A 114 -12.46 34.95 -6.86
C THR A 114 -12.33 35.71 -5.55
N ALA A 115 -11.19 36.36 -5.30
CA ALA A 115 -10.92 37.04 -4.04
C ALA A 115 -11.90 38.21 -3.81
N ALA A 116 -12.23 38.46 -2.55
CA ALA A 116 -13.03 39.61 -2.18
C ALA A 116 -12.26 40.90 -2.51
N PRO A 117 -12.94 41.96 -2.98
CA PRO A 117 -12.30 43.25 -3.20
C PRO A 117 -11.75 43.81 -1.88
N TRP A 118 -10.60 44.45 -1.93
CA TRP A 118 -9.95 45.03 -0.77
C TRP A 118 -10.78 46.17 -0.17
N THR A 119 -11.19 46.04 1.09
CA THR A 119 -12.02 47.01 1.82
C THR A 119 -11.22 47.91 2.77
N GLY A 120 -9.89 47.77 2.82
CA GLY A 120 -9.01 48.50 3.75
C GLY A 120 -8.62 47.71 4.99
N GLU A 121 -9.37 46.66 5.33
CA GLU A 121 -9.07 45.72 6.40
C GLU A 121 -8.84 44.31 5.81
N GLU A 122 -7.79 43.62 6.27
CA GLU A 122 -7.50 42.24 5.87
C GLU A 122 -8.48 41.29 6.57
N SER A 123 -9.03 40.33 5.82
CA SER A 123 -9.85 39.26 6.40
C SER A 123 -9.00 38.39 7.33
N THR A 124 -9.59 37.90 8.42
CA THR A 124 -8.89 36.99 9.35
C THR A 124 -8.33 35.75 8.65
N ALA A 125 -9.03 35.22 7.65
CA ALA A 125 -8.57 34.07 6.87
C ALA A 125 -7.33 34.40 6.03
N ASP A 126 -7.29 35.59 5.44
CA ASP A 126 -6.18 36.07 4.62
C ASP A 126 -4.95 36.39 5.49
N ALA A 127 -5.18 37.00 6.66
CA ALA A 127 -4.15 37.24 7.66
C ALA A 127 -3.49 35.94 8.15
N VAL A 128 -4.29 34.88 8.38
CA VAL A 128 -3.77 33.56 8.74
C VAL A 128 -3.02 32.92 7.57
N LEU A 129 -3.51 33.04 6.34
CA LEU A 129 -2.83 32.52 5.15
C LEU A 129 -1.46 33.18 4.98
N ARG A 130 -1.40 34.50 5.11
CA ARG A 130 -0.15 35.26 5.10
C ARG A 130 0.80 34.82 6.21
N MET A 131 0.30 34.61 7.43
CA MET A 131 1.13 34.08 8.52
C MET A 131 1.68 32.67 8.23
N LEU A 132 0.92 31.82 7.56
CA LEU A 132 1.35 30.47 7.18
C LEU A 132 2.38 30.50 6.03
N ASP A 133 2.22 31.40 5.08
CA ASP A 133 3.17 31.60 3.98
C ASP A 133 4.48 32.23 4.49
N ASP A 134 4.38 33.23 5.37
CA ASP A 134 5.52 33.87 6.03
C ASP A 134 6.30 32.89 6.92
N ALA A 135 5.60 31.95 7.58
CA ALA A 135 6.23 30.90 8.38
C ALA A 135 7.09 29.95 7.52
N LYS A 136 6.77 29.79 6.23
CA LYS A 136 7.50 28.96 5.28
C LYS A 136 8.33 29.82 4.34
N LYS A 137 9.39 30.42 4.87
CA LYS A 137 10.33 31.21 4.06
C LYS A 137 10.90 30.35 2.91
N PRO A 138 10.65 30.71 1.65
CA PRO A 138 11.16 29.91 0.54
C PRO A 138 12.69 30.00 0.51
N LEU A 139 13.35 28.92 0.10
CA LEU A 139 14.80 28.88 -0.03
C LEU A 139 15.30 30.04 -0.91
N LYS A 140 16.51 30.54 -0.63
CA LYS A 140 17.14 31.56 -1.47
C LYS A 140 17.23 31.05 -2.92
N PRO A 141 17.13 31.93 -3.93
CA PRO A 141 17.16 31.53 -5.35
C PRO A 141 18.30 30.57 -5.70
N GLU A 142 19.48 30.76 -5.09
CA GLU A 142 20.67 29.91 -5.25
C GLU A 142 20.48 28.44 -4.79
N PHE A 143 19.59 28.20 -3.81
CA PHE A 143 19.28 26.88 -3.28
C PHE A 143 18.00 26.28 -3.86
N ARG A 144 17.29 27.02 -4.73
CA ARG A 144 16.17 26.47 -5.49
C ARG A 144 16.79 25.71 -6.66
N GLY A 145 16.91 24.39 -6.53
CA GLY A 145 17.37 23.55 -7.63
C GLY A 145 16.52 23.83 -8.88
N GLU A 146 17.18 24.07 -10.01
CA GLU A 146 16.49 24.12 -11.30
C GLU A 146 15.78 22.78 -11.49
N PHE A 147 14.45 22.81 -11.63
CA PHE A 147 13.69 21.60 -11.93
C PHE A 147 14.01 21.18 -13.36
N GLN A 148 15.05 20.35 -13.51
CA GLN A 148 15.35 19.64 -14.74
C GLN A 148 14.55 18.33 -14.70
N PRO A 149 13.48 18.16 -15.51
CA PRO A 149 12.84 16.86 -15.63
C PRO A 149 13.90 15.83 -16.08
N PRO A 150 13.92 14.61 -15.52
CA PRO A 150 14.90 13.61 -15.93
C PRO A 150 14.71 13.35 -17.42
N VAL A 151 15.73 13.71 -18.22
CA VAL A 151 15.75 13.38 -19.65
C VAL A 151 15.97 11.88 -19.75
N VAL A 152 14.87 11.14 -19.80
CA VAL A 152 14.87 9.72 -20.09
C VAL A 152 15.22 9.56 -21.57
N ASP A 153 16.50 9.37 -21.86
CA ASP A 153 16.99 8.95 -23.18
C ASP A 153 16.53 7.50 -23.43
N PRO A 154 15.58 7.21 -24.34
CA PRO A 154 15.15 5.84 -24.64
C PRO A 154 16.15 5.06 -25.50
N ARG A 155 17.33 5.63 -25.80
CA ARG A 155 18.36 4.97 -26.61
C ARG A 155 19.11 3.94 -25.77
N VAL A 156 19.11 2.69 -26.23
CA VAL A 156 19.97 1.62 -25.70
C VAL A 156 21.43 2.03 -25.86
N LYS A 157 22.05 2.50 -24.77
CA LYS A 157 23.48 2.85 -24.76
C LYS A 157 24.29 1.54 -24.76
N ARG A 158 25.24 1.42 -25.69
CA ARG A 158 26.20 0.31 -25.69
C ARG A 158 26.96 0.33 -24.37
N THR A 159 27.12 -0.83 -23.75
CA THR A 159 27.93 -0.94 -22.53
C THR A 159 29.36 -0.48 -22.84
N PRO A 160 30.01 0.25 -21.91
CA PRO A 160 31.35 0.77 -22.14
C PRO A 160 32.35 -0.38 -22.34
N ALA A 161 33.33 -0.17 -23.23
CA ALA A 161 34.36 -1.16 -23.52
C ALA A 161 35.22 -1.41 -22.28
N VAL A 162 35.05 -2.58 -21.65
CA VAL A 162 35.86 -2.99 -20.50
C VAL A 162 37.28 -3.33 -20.93
N HIS A 163 38.28 -2.87 -20.18
CA HIS A 163 39.70 -3.11 -20.44
C HIS A 163 40.02 -4.63 -20.45
N PRO A 164 40.89 -5.14 -21.34
CA PRO A 164 41.20 -6.58 -21.44
C PRO A 164 41.57 -7.25 -20.11
N ARG A 165 42.36 -6.56 -19.28
CA ARG A 165 42.74 -7.01 -17.93
C ARG A 165 41.53 -7.21 -17.01
N GLN A 166 40.57 -6.29 -17.05
CA GLN A 166 39.37 -6.35 -16.22
C GLN A 166 38.36 -7.39 -16.76
N LYS A 167 38.35 -7.64 -18.07
CA LYS A 167 37.65 -8.80 -18.66
C LYS A 167 38.22 -10.12 -18.17
N ALA A 168 39.55 -10.24 -18.10
CA ALA A 168 40.22 -11.44 -17.59
C ALA A 168 39.96 -11.66 -16.09
N ILE A 169 39.96 -10.60 -15.28
CA ILE A 169 39.61 -10.66 -13.85
C ILE A 169 38.15 -11.09 -13.68
N ASN A 170 37.22 -10.43 -14.37
CA ASN A 170 35.80 -10.79 -14.33
C ASN A 170 35.55 -12.23 -14.81
N ALA A 171 36.30 -12.71 -15.80
CA ALA A 171 36.21 -14.09 -16.28
C ALA A 171 36.78 -15.08 -15.25
N ARG A 172 37.89 -14.75 -14.60
CA ARG A 172 38.50 -15.55 -13.53
C ARG A 172 37.56 -15.64 -12.31
N ASP A 173 36.99 -14.52 -11.89
CA ASP A 173 36.07 -14.45 -10.76
C ASP A 173 34.79 -15.24 -11.06
N ARG A 174 34.23 -15.10 -12.27
CA ARG A 174 33.08 -15.91 -12.70
C ARG A 174 33.41 -17.40 -12.82
N ALA A 175 34.59 -17.76 -13.32
CA ALA A 175 35.03 -19.16 -13.37
C ALA A 175 35.22 -19.75 -11.96
N SER A 176 35.67 -18.94 -11.00
CA SER A 176 35.82 -19.38 -9.60
C SER A 176 34.48 -19.68 -8.93
N LEU A 177 33.43 -18.91 -9.24
CA LEU A 177 32.06 -19.17 -8.77
C LEU A 177 31.52 -20.52 -9.28
N TYR A 178 31.86 -20.90 -10.52
CA TYR A 178 31.48 -22.21 -11.08
C TYR A 178 32.37 -23.35 -10.58
N ALA A 179 33.65 -23.10 -10.31
CA ALA A 179 34.54 -24.10 -9.70
C ALA A 179 34.10 -24.47 -8.27
N GLY A 180 33.51 -23.53 -7.54
CA GLY A 180 32.90 -23.77 -6.22
C GLY A 180 31.58 -24.56 -6.24
N MET A 181 31.01 -24.82 -7.42
CA MET A 181 29.74 -25.56 -7.60
C MET A 181 29.92 -27.10 -7.61
N GLY A 182 31.05 -27.62 -7.12
CA GLY A 182 31.22 -29.06 -6.84
C GLY A 182 31.56 -29.98 -8.03
N MET A 183 31.85 -29.45 -9.22
CA MET A 183 32.13 -30.26 -10.42
C MET A 183 33.52 -30.96 -10.43
N LYS A 184 34.35 -30.72 -9.41
CA LYS A 184 35.72 -31.22 -9.29
C LYS A 184 35.95 -32.18 -8.12
N GLU A 185 34.97 -32.34 -7.22
CA GLU A 185 35.06 -33.34 -6.15
C GLU A 185 34.62 -34.70 -6.70
N GLU A 186 35.55 -35.66 -6.73
CA GLU A 186 35.42 -36.96 -7.42
C GLU A 186 34.46 -37.97 -6.74
N LYS A 187 33.69 -37.57 -5.73
CA LYS A 187 32.80 -38.46 -4.99
C LYS A 187 31.34 -38.13 -5.29
N GLY A 188 30.82 -38.59 -6.43
CA GLY A 188 29.36 -38.67 -6.59
C GLY A 188 28.76 -38.88 -7.98
N LEU A 189 29.49 -38.65 -9.09
CA LEU A 189 28.92 -38.78 -10.44
C LEU A 189 29.68 -39.82 -11.27
N SER A 190 28.93 -40.68 -11.97
CA SER A 190 29.54 -41.66 -12.89
C SER A 190 30.17 -40.96 -14.10
N ASP A 191 31.20 -41.58 -14.69
CA ASP A 191 31.90 -40.98 -15.84
C ASP A 191 30.97 -40.70 -17.04
N LYS A 192 29.93 -41.50 -17.20
CA LYS A 192 28.90 -41.33 -18.26
C LYS A 192 28.01 -40.12 -18.00
N GLU A 193 27.52 -39.96 -16.78
CA GLU A 193 26.74 -38.77 -16.39
C GLU A 193 27.60 -37.49 -16.49
N ARG A 194 28.90 -37.60 -16.18
CA ARG A 194 29.86 -36.50 -16.32
C ARG A 194 30.07 -36.11 -17.79
N GLU A 195 30.10 -37.07 -18.70
CA GLU A 195 30.18 -36.82 -20.14
C GLU A 195 28.89 -36.20 -20.69
N ASP A 196 27.74 -36.65 -20.22
CA ASP A 196 26.44 -36.09 -20.62
C ASP A 196 26.31 -34.65 -20.10
N ILE A 197 26.69 -34.37 -18.85
CA ILE A 197 26.72 -33.00 -18.33
C ILE A 197 27.73 -32.13 -19.09
N LYS A 198 28.92 -32.67 -19.44
CA LYS A 198 29.89 -31.96 -20.29
C LYS A 198 29.34 -31.71 -21.70
N ARG A 199 28.56 -32.64 -22.26
CA ARG A 199 27.92 -32.52 -23.57
C ARG A 199 26.85 -31.45 -23.54
N GLU A 200 25.97 -31.47 -22.54
CA GLU A 200 24.96 -30.43 -22.31
C GLU A 200 25.59 -29.05 -22.09
N PHE A 201 26.69 -28.99 -21.33
CA PHE A 201 27.45 -27.75 -21.17
C PHE A 201 28.04 -27.28 -22.51
N ARG A 202 28.67 -28.15 -23.30
CA ARG A 202 29.17 -27.79 -24.64
C ARG A 202 28.06 -27.30 -25.54
N SER A 203 26.95 -28.02 -25.62
CA SER A 203 25.79 -27.64 -26.43
C SER A 203 25.27 -26.26 -26.07
N ARG A 204 25.26 -25.87 -24.79
CA ARG A 204 24.85 -24.51 -24.35
C ARG A 204 25.81 -23.38 -24.76
N PHE A 205 27.06 -23.71 -25.10
CA PHE A 205 28.10 -22.76 -25.52
C PHE A 205 28.45 -22.86 -27.00
N GLU A 206 27.82 -23.77 -27.76
CA GLU A 206 27.96 -23.78 -29.21
C GLU A 206 27.37 -22.50 -29.82
N PRO A 207 28.01 -21.93 -30.86
CA PRO A 207 27.61 -20.65 -31.46
C PRO A 207 26.16 -20.53 -32.01
N GLY A 208 25.32 -21.56 -31.88
CA GLY A 208 23.90 -21.54 -32.26
C GLY A 208 22.91 -21.72 -31.10
N ALA A 209 23.32 -22.23 -29.93
CA ALA A 209 22.39 -22.61 -28.86
C ALA A 209 21.93 -21.44 -27.97
N ARG A 210 22.63 -20.30 -28.03
CA ARG A 210 22.23 -19.04 -27.36
C ARG A 210 21.41 -18.12 -28.25
N ALA A 211 21.08 -18.53 -29.47
CA ALA A 211 20.08 -17.83 -30.25
C ALA A 211 18.72 -18.07 -29.59
N LEU A 212 18.35 -17.19 -28.65
CA LEU A 212 16.98 -17.10 -28.16
C LEU A 212 16.04 -17.11 -29.38
N PRO A 213 15.01 -17.94 -29.43
CA PRO A 213 14.15 -18.04 -30.60
C PRO A 213 13.25 -16.80 -30.65
N ALA A 214 13.78 -15.71 -31.19
CA ALA A 214 12.98 -14.53 -31.52
C ALA A 214 12.11 -14.76 -32.76
N THR A 215 12.25 -15.92 -33.44
CA THR A 215 11.48 -16.30 -34.62
C THR A 215 10.53 -17.47 -34.29
N PRO A 216 9.29 -17.49 -34.84
CA PRO A 216 8.32 -18.56 -34.60
C PRO A 216 8.84 -19.94 -35.05
N SER A 217 9.73 -19.98 -36.05
CA SER A 217 10.40 -21.20 -36.51
C SER A 217 11.41 -21.74 -35.48
N GLY A 218 12.12 -20.85 -34.77
CA GLY A 218 13.02 -21.26 -33.68
C GLY A 218 12.27 -21.82 -32.48
N LEU A 219 11.09 -21.27 -32.16
CA LEU A 219 10.21 -21.83 -31.13
C LEU A 219 9.69 -23.21 -31.53
N ALA A 220 9.32 -23.40 -32.79
CA ALA A 220 8.89 -24.70 -33.31
C ALA A 220 10.01 -25.75 -33.27
N ALA A 221 11.25 -25.37 -33.60
CA ALA A 221 12.40 -26.27 -33.53
C ALA A 221 12.69 -26.72 -32.08
N LEU A 222 12.65 -25.78 -31.11
CA LEU A 222 12.83 -26.10 -29.69
C LEU A 222 11.68 -26.98 -29.17
N ALA A 223 10.44 -26.69 -29.59
CA ALA A 223 9.29 -27.51 -29.25
C ALA A 223 9.44 -28.93 -29.80
N ASN A 224 9.87 -29.09 -31.05
CA ASN A 224 10.13 -30.41 -31.64
C ASN A 224 11.25 -31.17 -30.91
N GLU A 225 12.34 -30.50 -30.53
CA GLU A 225 13.42 -31.11 -29.74
C GLU A 225 12.91 -31.57 -28.36
N GLN A 226 12.07 -30.77 -27.70
CA GLN A 226 11.43 -31.19 -26.44
C GLN A 226 10.45 -32.36 -26.63
N ILE A 227 9.71 -32.37 -27.73
CA ILE A 227 8.79 -33.46 -28.08
C ILE A 227 9.58 -34.74 -28.32
N GLU A 228 10.64 -34.70 -29.12
CA GLU A 228 11.52 -35.85 -29.39
C GLU A 228 12.18 -36.37 -28.10
N ASN A 229 12.71 -35.48 -27.27
CA ASN A 229 13.26 -35.85 -25.96
C ASN A 229 12.21 -36.46 -25.02
N ALA A 230 10.96 -36.00 -25.08
CA ALA A 230 9.86 -36.57 -24.30
C ALA A 230 9.35 -37.91 -24.87
N ILE A 231 9.41 -38.11 -26.19
CA ILE A 231 9.17 -39.39 -26.87
C ILE A 231 10.26 -40.40 -26.47
N ALA A 232 11.53 -39.99 -26.50
CA ALA A 232 12.67 -40.82 -26.11
C ALA A 232 12.58 -41.26 -24.64
N ARG A 233 12.14 -40.35 -23.75
CA ARG A 233 11.85 -40.65 -22.34
C ARG A 233 10.58 -41.51 -22.13
N GLY A 234 9.85 -41.86 -23.19
CA GLY A 234 8.65 -42.68 -23.11
C GLY A 234 7.44 -41.99 -22.48
N LYS A 235 7.47 -40.66 -22.28
CA LYS A 235 6.37 -39.92 -21.64
C LYS A 235 5.06 -40.02 -22.42
N PHE A 236 5.13 -40.21 -23.74
CA PHE A 236 3.97 -40.40 -24.61
C PHE A 236 3.38 -41.82 -24.58
N LYS A 237 4.07 -42.79 -23.97
CA LYS A 237 3.61 -44.19 -23.90
C LYS A 237 2.57 -44.40 -22.79
N ASN A 238 2.67 -43.65 -21.69
CA ASN A 238 1.76 -43.74 -20.53
C ASN A 238 0.80 -42.54 -20.41
N ILE A 239 0.29 -42.04 -21.53
CA ILE A 239 -0.78 -41.03 -21.49
C ILE A 239 -2.11 -41.78 -21.48
N THR A 240 -2.96 -41.53 -20.48
CA THR A 240 -4.34 -42.04 -20.45
C THR A 240 -5.11 -41.43 -21.62
N ARG A 241 -5.31 -42.21 -22.70
CA ARG A 241 -6.14 -41.81 -23.85
C ARG A 241 -7.59 -42.15 -23.55
N GLY A 242 -8.50 -41.16 -23.63
CA GLY A 242 -9.94 -41.38 -23.49
C GLY A 242 -10.62 -40.48 -22.44
N LYS A 243 -11.88 -40.81 -22.13
CA LYS A 243 -12.78 -40.08 -21.22
C LYS A 243 -12.37 -40.31 -19.75
N GLY A 244 -11.28 -39.67 -19.37
CA GLY A 244 -10.67 -39.72 -18.02
C GLY A 244 -9.46 -38.80 -17.88
N ILE A 245 -9.13 -38.05 -18.95
CA ILE A 245 -8.22 -36.91 -18.86
C ILE A 245 -8.90 -35.88 -17.95
N GLU A 246 -8.21 -35.43 -16.90
CA GLU A 246 -8.59 -34.23 -16.15
C GLU A 246 -8.51 -33.06 -17.12
N ILE A 247 -9.60 -32.82 -17.85
CA ILE A 247 -9.82 -31.55 -18.50
C ILE A 247 -9.90 -30.58 -17.34
N ASP A 248 -8.97 -29.63 -17.27
CA ASP A 248 -9.08 -28.51 -16.34
C ASP A 248 -10.46 -27.88 -16.56
N LEU A 249 -11.42 -28.20 -15.70
CA LEU A 249 -12.81 -27.72 -15.80
C LEU A 249 -12.85 -26.19 -15.77
N ALA A 250 -11.84 -25.59 -15.13
CA ALA A 250 -11.58 -24.15 -15.12
C ALA A 250 -11.23 -23.59 -16.51
N ARG A 251 -10.63 -24.38 -17.40
CA ARG A 251 -10.38 -24.01 -18.81
C ARG A 251 -11.66 -24.02 -19.63
N SER A 252 -12.59 -24.93 -19.29
CA SER A 252 -13.90 -25.01 -19.92
C SER A 252 -14.93 -24.06 -19.31
N ASN A 253 -14.54 -23.23 -18.34
CA ASN A 253 -15.44 -22.24 -17.77
C ASN A 253 -15.69 -21.11 -18.80
N PRO A 254 -16.92 -20.96 -19.33
CA PRO A 254 -17.23 -19.94 -20.35
C PRO A 254 -17.20 -18.50 -19.80
N PHE A 255 -17.13 -18.33 -18.47
CA PHE A 255 -17.10 -17.02 -17.82
C PHE A 255 -15.69 -16.51 -17.52
N VAL A 256 -14.65 -17.30 -17.81
CA VAL A 256 -13.25 -16.89 -17.61
C VAL A 256 -12.59 -16.83 -18.97
N ASP A 257 -12.10 -15.66 -19.33
CA ASP A 257 -11.38 -15.49 -20.59
C ASP A 257 -10.12 -16.36 -20.61
N THR A 258 -9.74 -16.83 -21.80
CA THR A 258 -8.56 -17.71 -21.96
C THR A 258 -7.29 -17.04 -21.43
N THR A 259 -7.20 -15.71 -21.53
CA THR A 259 -6.14 -14.86 -20.98
C THR A 259 -6.14 -14.86 -19.45
N GLU A 260 -7.28 -14.63 -18.80
CA GLU A 260 -7.41 -14.65 -17.34
C GLU A 260 -7.11 -16.04 -16.77
N TYR A 261 -7.60 -17.08 -17.43
CA TYR A 261 -7.30 -18.46 -17.07
C TYR A 261 -5.79 -18.76 -17.13
N LEU A 262 -5.14 -18.39 -18.24
CA LEU A 262 -3.69 -18.54 -18.41
C LEU A 262 -2.92 -17.70 -17.40
N MET A 263 -3.34 -16.45 -17.15
CA MET A 263 -2.72 -15.56 -16.19
C MET A 263 -2.82 -16.11 -14.77
N ASN A 264 -4.01 -16.54 -14.34
CA ASN A 264 -4.22 -17.17 -13.03
C ASN A 264 -3.40 -18.44 -12.88
N ARG A 265 -3.25 -19.24 -13.94
CA ARG A 265 -2.41 -20.44 -13.90
C ARG A 265 -0.92 -20.14 -13.90
N ILE A 266 -0.48 -19.09 -14.59
CA ILE A 266 0.90 -18.60 -14.54
C ILE A 266 1.21 -18.08 -13.14
N ILE A 267 0.30 -17.30 -12.54
CA ILE A 267 0.38 -16.82 -11.15
C ILE A 267 0.49 -18.01 -10.18
N GLN A 268 -0.37 -19.02 -10.31
CA GLN A 268 -0.33 -20.23 -9.48
C GLN A 268 0.91 -21.08 -9.70
N ARG A 269 1.43 -21.19 -10.93
CA ARG A 269 2.62 -21.99 -11.25
C ARG A 269 3.93 -21.32 -10.88
N GLN A 270 3.97 -19.98 -10.90
CA GLN A 270 5.15 -19.20 -10.57
C GLN A 270 5.16 -18.78 -9.08
N ASP A 271 4.15 -19.17 -8.30
CA ASP A 271 3.94 -18.75 -6.91
C ASP A 271 4.03 -17.23 -6.71
N ILE A 272 3.67 -16.45 -7.74
CA ILE A 272 3.77 -14.98 -7.69
C ILE A 272 2.52 -14.45 -7.01
N VAL A 273 2.65 -14.19 -5.71
CA VAL A 273 1.61 -13.56 -4.92
C VAL A 273 1.63 -12.06 -5.20
N PRO A 274 0.47 -11.43 -5.52
CA PRO A 274 0.39 -9.98 -5.62
C PRO A 274 1.06 -9.28 -4.42
N PRO A 275 1.81 -8.20 -4.63
CA PRO A 275 2.68 -7.61 -3.60
C PRO A 275 1.91 -7.17 -2.34
N TRP A 276 0.65 -6.74 -2.48
CA TRP A 276 -0.20 -6.40 -1.34
C TRP A 276 -0.60 -7.63 -0.50
N ILE A 277 -0.71 -8.82 -1.11
CA ILE A 277 -0.97 -10.08 -0.39
C ILE A 277 0.28 -10.55 0.35
N GLU A 278 1.48 -10.36 -0.19
CA GLU A 278 2.72 -10.59 0.57
C GLU A 278 2.76 -9.73 1.83
N LYS A 279 2.44 -8.43 1.69
CA LYS A 279 2.31 -7.51 2.83
C LYS A 279 1.17 -7.89 3.77
N GLN A 280 0.09 -8.46 3.26
CA GLN A 280 -0.98 -9.02 4.09
C GLN A 280 -0.49 -10.18 4.95
N GLN A 281 0.28 -11.10 4.36
CA GLN A 281 0.85 -12.24 5.07
C GLN A 281 1.89 -11.77 6.09
N GLU A 282 2.73 -10.80 5.74
CA GLU A 282 3.70 -10.17 6.65
C GLU A 282 2.99 -9.53 7.84
N LEU A 283 1.94 -8.74 7.60
CA LEU A 283 1.10 -8.13 8.63
C LEU A 283 0.43 -9.18 9.51
N ALA A 284 -0.11 -10.26 8.93
CA ALA A 284 -0.73 -11.34 9.69
C ALA A 284 0.29 -12.09 10.56
N LYS A 285 1.48 -12.41 10.02
CA LYS A 285 2.56 -13.09 10.74
C LYS A 285 3.06 -12.22 11.89
N THR A 286 3.37 -10.95 11.63
CA THR A 286 3.86 -10.01 12.66
C THR A 286 2.82 -9.77 13.76
N ALA A 287 1.54 -9.60 13.40
CA ALA A 287 0.46 -9.45 14.38
C ALA A 287 0.26 -10.72 15.22
N ASN A 288 0.35 -11.91 14.61
CA ASN A 288 0.24 -13.17 15.33
C ASN A 288 1.41 -13.40 16.27
N SER A 289 2.64 -13.06 15.87
CA SER A 289 3.83 -13.12 16.73
C SER A 289 3.73 -12.15 17.92
N LEU A 290 3.24 -10.93 17.70
CA LEU A 290 3.00 -9.98 18.79
C LEU A 290 1.96 -10.54 19.76
N ARG A 291 0.81 -10.99 19.25
CA ARG A 291 -0.28 -11.51 20.09
C ARG A 291 0.10 -12.78 20.83
N SER A 292 0.84 -13.70 20.21
CA SER A 292 1.28 -14.93 20.87
C SER A 292 2.26 -14.63 22.00
N ARG A 293 3.21 -13.72 21.79
CA ARG A 293 4.12 -13.23 22.83
C ARG A 293 3.36 -12.54 23.95
N LEU A 294 2.50 -11.58 23.63
CA LEU A 294 1.73 -10.82 24.61
C LEU A 294 0.87 -11.74 25.49
N ARG A 295 0.20 -12.73 24.88
CA ARG A 295 -0.58 -13.74 25.62
C ARG A 295 0.31 -14.62 26.49
N ALA A 296 1.45 -15.07 26.00
CA ALA A 296 2.37 -15.91 26.76
C ALA A 296 2.97 -15.17 27.95
N ASP A 297 3.43 -13.93 27.74
CA ASP A 297 4.05 -13.09 28.77
C ASP A 297 3.03 -12.73 29.85
N TRP A 298 1.82 -12.29 29.46
CA TRP A 298 0.74 -11.99 30.41
C TRP A 298 0.27 -13.23 31.17
N LYS A 299 0.05 -14.37 30.48
CA LYS A 299 -0.33 -15.64 31.13
C LYS A 299 0.71 -16.06 32.17
N ARG A 300 2.01 -15.90 31.85
CA ARG A 300 3.12 -16.22 32.77
C ARG A 300 3.16 -15.26 33.96
N HIS A 301 2.92 -13.98 33.75
CA HIS A 301 2.92 -12.97 34.80
C HIS A 301 1.72 -13.16 35.74
N ALA A 302 0.50 -13.20 35.19
CA ALA A 302 -0.74 -13.32 35.96
C ALA A 302 -0.78 -14.60 36.80
N SER A 303 -0.39 -15.75 36.24
CA SER A 303 -0.31 -17.00 37.01
C SER A 303 0.69 -16.93 38.16
N ARG A 304 1.84 -16.25 37.99
CA ARG A 304 2.82 -16.05 39.08
C ARG A 304 2.28 -15.10 40.14
N MET A 305 1.63 -14.02 39.75
CA MET A 305 1.09 -13.03 40.68
C MET A 305 -0.06 -13.62 41.52
N ILE A 306 -0.93 -14.42 40.91
CA ILE A 306 -2.02 -15.09 41.64
C ILE A 306 -1.47 -16.18 42.57
N ALA A 307 -0.47 -16.95 42.13
CA ALA A 307 0.20 -17.93 42.99
C ALA A 307 0.99 -17.27 44.13
N ALA A 308 1.62 -16.12 43.89
CA ALA A 308 2.40 -15.37 44.88
C ALA A 308 1.53 -14.80 46.02
N LYS A 309 0.23 -14.55 45.76
CA LYS A 309 -0.74 -14.17 46.80
C LYS A 309 -1.02 -15.32 47.80
N GLY A 310 -0.58 -16.55 47.53
CA GLY A 310 -0.67 -17.70 48.44
C GLY A 310 -2.04 -18.41 48.43
N GLY A 311 -2.22 -19.36 49.36
CA GLY A 311 -3.45 -20.17 49.53
C GLY A 311 -3.42 -21.53 48.82
N SER A 312 -4.48 -22.31 49.01
CA SER A 312 -4.64 -23.63 48.40
C SER A 312 -4.77 -23.55 46.87
N LEU A 313 -4.51 -24.67 46.17
CA LEU A 313 -4.61 -24.71 44.71
C LEU A 313 -6.03 -24.36 44.23
N GLU A 314 -7.05 -24.88 44.92
CA GLU A 314 -8.46 -24.63 44.62
C GLU A 314 -8.83 -23.16 44.82
N GLU A 315 -8.33 -22.51 45.88
CA GLU A 315 -8.54 -21.09 46.10
C GLU A 315 -7.85 -20.23 45.03
N GLN A 316 -6.65 -20.61 44.59
CA GLN A 316 -5.95 -19.90 43.51
C GLN A 316 -6.73 -20.00 42.19
N MET A 317 -7.30 -21.18 41.89
CA MET A 317 -8.17 -21.38 40.73
C MET A 317 -9.46 -20.56 40.85
N ALA A 318 -10.13 -20.59 42.00
CA ALA A 318 -11.36 -19.81 42.24
C ALA A 318 -11.11 -18.30 42.12
N ARG A 319 -9.97 -17.80 42.58
CA ARG A 319 -9.57 -16.39 42.39
C ARG A 319 -9.34 -16.05 40.92
N ALA A 320 -8.66 -16.92 40.18
CA ALA A 320 -8.45 -16.75 38.74
C ALA A 320 -9.78 -16.74 37.97
N ASP A 321 -10.71 -17.64 38.32
CA ASP A 321 -12.04 -17.69 37.74
C ASP A 321 -12.87 -16.43 38.09
N GLY A 322 -12.76 -15.94 39.33
CA GLY A 322 -13.36 -14.66 39.74
C GLY A 322 -12.85 -13.46 38.93
N TYR A 323 -11.54 -13.40 38.65
CA TYR A 323 -10.97 -12.39 37.76
C TYR A 323 -11.43 -12.57 36.31
N ALA A 324 -11.58 -13.81 35.83
CA ALA A 324 -12.09 -14.08 34.49
C ALA A 324 -13.55 -13.62 34.32
N LEU A 325 -14.38 -13.78 35.35
CA LEU A 325 -15.74 -13.25 35.37
C LEU A 325 -15.75 -11.72 35.35
N ALA A 326 -14.89 -11.07 36.13
CA ALA A 326 -14.76 -9.62 36.13
C ALA A 326 -14.32 -9.06 34.76
N GLU A 327 -13.37 -9.71 34.10
CA GLU A 327 -12.91 -9.32 32.76
C GLU A 327 -14.00 -9.49 31.69
N ARG A 328 -14.85 -10.52 31.77
CA ARG A 328 -15.99 -10.69 30.84
C ARG A 328 -16.99 -9.54 30.94
N LEU A 329 -17.20 -9.00 32.13
CA LEU A 329 -18.08 -7.84 32.35
C LEU A 329 -17.45 -6.54 31.88
N HIS A 330 -16.15 -6.36 32.14
CA HIS A 330 -15.42 -5.15 31.74
C HIS A 330 -15.17 -5.09 30.23
N ASN A 331 -14.77 -6.21 29.62
CA ASN A 331 -14.51 -6.34 28.19
C ASN A 331 -15.34 -7.49 27.59
N PRO A 332 -16.61 -7.23 27.21
CA PRO A 332 -17.46 -8.23 26.58
C PRO A 332 -16.94 -8.54 25.18
N ARG A 333 -16.13 -9.60 25.06
CA ARG A 333 -15.75 -10.13 23.75
C ARG A 333 -16.95 -10.77 23.08
N LYS A 334 -17.27 -10.31 21.86
CA LYS A 334 -18.15 -11.06 20.97
C LYS A 334 -17.43 -12.34 20.56
N ALA A 335 -17.87 -13.49 21.09
CA ALA A 335 -17.46 -14.78 20.56
C ALA A 335 -17.78 -14.81 19.06
N ALA A 336 -16.82 -15.24 18.24
CA ALA A 336 -16.84 -15.14 16.79
C ALA A 336 -17.93 -15.98 16.08
N GLY A 337 -18.96 -16.45 16.80
CA GLY A 337 -20.09 -17.22 16.27
C GLY A 337 -21.46 -16.83 16.84
N ALA A 338 -21.58 -15.79 17.67
CA ALA A 338 -22.84 -15.45 18.37
C ALA A 338 -23.67 -14.32 17.70
N ALA A 339 -23.49 -14.07 16.40
CA ALA A 339 -24.16 -12.98 15.68
C ALA A 339 -25.53 -13.36 15.07
N THR A 340 -26.02 -14.59 15.26
CA THR A 340 -27.30 -15.08 14.70
C THR A 340 -28.31 -15.58 15.74
N SER A 341 -28.33 -14.98 16.93
CA SER A 341 -29.44 -15.16 17.87
C SER A 341 -29.66 -13.91 18.73
N LYS A 342 -30.32 -12.91 18.14
CA LYS A 342 -31.14 -11.98 18.92
C LYS A 342 -32.50 -12.65 19.17
N THR A 343 -32.56 -13.48 20.20
CA THR A 343 -33.80 -13.81 20.89
C THR A 343 -33.52 -13.76 22.39
N GLU A 344 -34.47 -13.16 23.08
CA GLU A 344 -34.48 -12.77 24.47
C GLU A 344 -34.12 -13.90 25.45
N GLN A 345 -33.43 -13.48 26.52
CA GLN A 345 -33.45 -14.04 27.88
C GLN A 345 -33.05 -15.52 28.08
N LYS A 346 -31.88 -15.70 28.70
CA LYS A 346 -31.81 -16.14 30.10
C LYS A 346 -30.45 -15.78 30.68
N SER A 347 -30.45 -14.93 31.70
CA SER A 347 -29.34 -14.81 32.63
C SER A 347 -29.15 -16.19 33.29
N GLU A 348 -28.22 -16.99 32.77
CA GLU A 348 -27.64 -18.08 33.54
C GLU A 348 -26.79 -17.44 34.64
N GLN A 349 -27.47 -17.13 35.73
CA GLN A 349 -26.84 -17.06 37.04
C GLN A 349 -26.21 -18.43 37.29
N VAL A 350 -24.90 -18.52 37.10
CA VAL A 350 -24.12 -19.60 37.69
C VAL A 350 -24.18 -19.38 39.20
N ASN A 351 -25.17 -20.00 39.84
CA ASN A 351 -25.25 -20.14 41.28
C ASN A 351 -24.14 -21.11 41.71
N GLY A 352 -22.92 -20.59 41.87
CA GLY A 352 -21.85 -21.17 42.68
C GLY A 352 -21.81 -20.47 44.05
N PRO A 353 -21.47 -21.18 45.14
CA PRO A 353 -21.71 -20.71 46.50
C PRO A 353 -20.80 -19.52 46.87
N ASN A 354 -21.35 -18.58 47.65
CA ASN A 354 -20.75 -17.31 48.13
C ASN A 354 -20.56 -16.17 47.12
N ALA A 355 -21.67 -15.53 46.74
CA ALA A 355 -21.68 -14.26 46.01
C ALA A 355 -21.29 -13.07 46.92
N GLY A 356 -19.99 -12.90 47.14
CA GLY A 356 -19.43 -11.58 47.46
C GLY A 356 -19.40 -10.67 46.22
N PRO A 357 -19.15 -9.36 46.36
CA PRO A 357 -18.92 -8.48 45.22
C PRO A 357 -17.80 -9.03 44.33
N LEU A 358 -18.03 -9.07 43.01
CA LEU A 358 -17.01 -9.53 42.07
C LEU A 358 -15.73 -8.68 42.22
N PRO A 359 -14.54 -9.31 42.18
CA PRO A 359 -13.30 -8.57 42.29
C PRO A 359 -13.13 -7.65 41.07
N ARG A 360 -12.33 -6.59 41.23
CA ARG A 360 -11.93 -5.76 40.08
C ARG A 360 -11.15 -6.60 39.06
N PRO A 361 -11.25 -6.29 37.77
CA PRO A 361 -10.48 -6.98 36.73
C PRO A 361 -8.97 -6.92 37.05
N PHE A 362 -8.25 -8.01 36.77
CA PHE A 362 -6.86 -8.16 37.17
C PHE A 362 -5.95 -7.40 36.20
N ARG A 363 -5.45 -6.23 36.61
CA ARG A 363 -4.52 -5.40 35.83
C ARG A 363 -3.36 -4.94 36.70
N ASP A 364 -2.14 -5.19 36.25
CA ASP A 364 -0.91 -4.83 36.97
C ASP A 364 -0.20 -3.67 36.25
N PRO A 365 -0.22 -2.43 36.80
CA PRO A 365 0.34 -1.26 36.13
C PRO A 365 1.86 -1.31 36.02
N ASP A 366 2.54 -2.04 36.90
CA ASP A 366 4.00 -2.15 36.88
C ASP A 366 4.47 -3.04 35.73
N TRP A 367 3.71 -4.10 35.42
CA TRP A 367 3.96 -4.92 34.23
C TRP A 367 3.70 -4.14 32.95
N GLU A 368 2.60 -3.38 32.90
CA GLU A 368 2.30 -2.52 31.75
C GLU A 368 3.44 -1.54 31.49
N LYS A 369 3.94 -0.84 32.52
CA LYS A 369 5.07 0.09 32.39
C LYS A 369 6.35 -0.60 31.90
N ALA A 370 6.65 -1.80 32.41
CA ALA A 370 7.85 -2.54 32.03
C ALA A 370 7.82 -2.95 30.54
N GLU A 371 6.67 -3.42 30.05
CA GLU A 371 6.52 -3.88 28.66
C GLU A 371 6.14 -2.76 27.68
N HIS A 372 5.68 -1.60 28.17
CA HIS A 372 5.14 -0.50 27.36
C HIS A 372 6.09 -0.06 26.23
N ALA A 373 7.38 0.05 26.50
CA ALA A 373 8.37 0.50 25.51
C ALA A 373 8.46 -0.47 24.32
N TYR A 374 8.48 -1.78 24.60
CA TYR A 374 8.51 -2.81 23.56
C TYR A 374 7.19 -2.85 22.78
N LEU A 375 6.06 -2.83 23.50
CA LEU A 375 4.74 -2.90 22.87
C LEU A 375 4.47 -1.70 21.99
N LYS A 376 4.85 -0.49 22.41
CA LYS A 376 4.75 0.71 21.59
C LYS A 376 5.56 0.58 20.28
N LEU A 377 6.82 0.16 20.37
CA LEU A 377 7.67 -0.02 19.20
C LEU A 377 7.13 -1.09 18.24
N SER A 378 6.63 -2.21 18.77
CA SER A 378 6.05 -3.28 17.95
C SER A 378 4.75 -2.86 17.25
N ILE A 379 3.96 -1.99 17.86
CA ILE A 379 2.76 -1.40 17.23
C ILE A 379 3.14 -0.38 16.18
N ASP A 380 4.15 0.45 16.41
CA ASP A 380 4.66 1.37 15.40
C ASP A 380 5.18 0.60 14.17
N GLN A 381 5.82 -0.56 14.38
CA GLN A 381 6.20 -1.49 13.32
C GLN A 381 4.97 -2.07 12.59
N LEU A 382 3.94 -2.53 13.31
CA LEU A 382 2.70 -3.01 12.66
C LEU A 382 2.02 -1.90 11.84
N ASN A 383 1.99 -0.68 12.37
CA ASN A 383 1.39 0.46 11.71
C ASN A 383 2.17 0.90 10.46
N SER A 384 3.50 0.76 10.46
CA SER A 384 4.32 1.01 9.26
C SER A 384 4.04 -0.01 8.15
N ILE A 385 3.94 -1.31 8.49
CA ILE A 385 3.55 -2.37 7.53
C ILE A 385 2.12 -2.12 7.03
N THR A 386 1.20 -1.77 7.92
CA THR A 386 -0.21 -1.46 7.59
C THR A 386 -0.31 -0.28 6.62
N ARG A 387 0.51 0.76 6.81
CA ARG A 387 0.57 1.90 5.88
C ARG A 387 1.03 1.44 4.49
N SER A 388 2.10 0.65 4.41
CA SER A 388 2.59 0.12 3.13
C SER A 388 1.57 -0.79 2.44
N TYR A 389 0.83 -1.60 3.21
CA TYR A 389 -0.24 -2.46 2.73
C TYR A 389 -1.40 -1.63 2.16
N ASN A 390 -1.88 -0.64 2.91
CA ASN A 390 -3.01 0.20 2.50
C ASN A 390 -2.73 1.06 1.27
N LEU A 391 -1.46 1.36 0.97
CA LEU A 391 -1.07 2.05 -0.27
C LEU A 391 -1.21 1.14 -1.50
N MET A 392 -1.02 -0.17 -1.34
CA MET A 392 -1.05 -1.14 -2.44
C MET A 392 -2.40 -1.86 -2.56
N ALA A 393 -3.18 -1.92 -1.47
CA ALA A 393 -4.41 -2.67 -1.40
C ALA A 393 -5.61 -1.90 -2.01
N PRO A 394 -6.55 -2.59 -2.67
CA PRO A 394 -7.81 -2.00 -3.09
C PRO A 394 -8.63 -1.52 -1.88
N GLU A 395 -9.49 -0.51 -2.06
CA GLU A 395 -10.23 0.17 -0.98
C GLU A 395 -10.94 -0.78 -0.01
N LEU A 396 -11.59 -1.83 -0.54
CA LEU A 396 -12.32 -2.82 0.26
C LEU A 396 -11.40 -3.63 1.20
N ALA A 397 -10.13 -3.83 0.82
CA ALA A 397 -9.19 -4.65 1.55
C ALA A 397 -8.35 -3.86 2.58
N LYS A 398 -8.44 -2.53 2.59
CA LYS A 398 -7.66 -1.67 3.50
C LYS A 398 -7.96 -1.99 4.97
N LYS A 399 -6.92 -1.97 5.80
CA LYS A 399 -6.97 -2.31 7.23
C LYS A 399 -6.81 -1.05 8.10
N PRO A 400 -7.53 -0.96 9.23
CA PRO A 400 -7.32 0.11 10.20
C PRO A 400 -5.98 -0.05 10.92
N TYR A 401 -5.46 1.05 11.45
CA TYR A 401 -4.26 1.04 12.30
C TYR A 401 -4.52 0.34 13.65
N TYR A 402 -3.45 -0.19 14.22
CA TYR A 402 -3.42 -0.88 15.50
C TYR A 402 -3.24 0.11 16.65
N SER A 403 -3.96 -0.11 17.74
CA SER A 403 -3.83 0.65 19.00
C SER A 403 -3.41 -0.25 20.15
N LEU A 404 -2.53 0.26 21.00
CA LEU A 404 -1.94 -0.49 22.13
C LEU A 404 -3.00 -0.96 23.12
N GLN A 405 -3.86 -0.04 23.54
CA GLN A 405 -4.92 -0.32 24.52
C GLN A 405 -5.84 -1.43 24.01
N ARG A 406 -6.21 -1.41 22.72
CA ARG A 406 -7.08 -2.44 22.14
C ARG A 406 -6.42 -3.82 22.12
N GLU A 407 -5.14 -3.90 21.79
CA GLU A 407 -4.41 -5.18 21.80
C GLU A 407 -4.17 -5.70 23.23
N LEU A 408 -3.99 -4.80 24.21
CA LEU A 408 -3.92 -5.16 25.64
C LEU A 408 -5.25 -5.67 26.18
N ASP A 409 -6.34 -4.94 25.97
CA ASP A 409 -7.68 -5.36 26.37
C ASP A 409 -8.06 -6.70 25.69
N ALA A 410 -7.68 -6.86 24.42
CA ALA A 410 -7.80 -8.11 23.68
C ALA A 410 -6.82 -9.20 24.15
N CYS A 411 -5.74 -8.89 24.84
CA CYS A 411 -4.93 -9.92 25.49
C CYS A 411 -5.61 -10.38 26.77
N PHE A 412 -6.00 -9.43 27.62
CA PHE A 412 -6.58 -9.69 28.93
C PHE A 412 -7.83 -10.56 28.82
N ALA A 413 -8.76 -10.22 27.93
CA ALA A 413 -9.98 -11.02 27.76
C ALA A 413 -9.74 -12.41 27.13
N ASP A 414 -8.64 -12.63 26.39
CA ASP A 414 -8.30 -13.94 25.81
C ASP A 414 -7.65 -14.85 26.86
N VAL A 415 -6.78 -14.25 27.70
CA VAL A 415 -5.97 -14.98 28.67
C VAL A 415 -6.74 -15.24 29.96
N ALA A 416 -7.65 -14.35 30.39
CA ALA A 416 -8.36 -14.48 31.66
C ALA A 416 -8.93 -15.90 31.93
N PRO A 417 -9.68 -16.55 31.01
CA PRO A 417 -10.20 -17.90 31.24
C PRO A 417 -9.13 -19.00 31.23
N LEU A 418 -7.92 -18.74 30.73
CA LEU A 418 -6.83 -19.73 30.64
C LEU A 418 -5.96 -19.75 31.90
N ILE A 419 -6.08 -18.76 32.77
CA ILE A 419 -5.19 -18.60 33.93
C ILE A 419 -5.41 -19.72 34.97
N SER A 420 -6.66 -20.10 35.25
CA SER A 420 -6.95 -21.17 36.22
C SER A 420 -6.37 -22.52 35.77
N GLN A 421 -6.45 -22.81 34.47
CA GLN A 421 -5.82 -23.98 33.87
C GLN A 421 -4.29 -23.92 33.95
N GLU A 422 -3.67 -22.79 33.62
CA GLU A 422 -2.22 -22.62 33.73
C GLU A 422 -1.72 -22.78 35.17
N ILE A 423 -2.46 -22.29 36.18
CA ILE A 423 -2.12 -22.47 37.59
C ILE A 423 -2.15 -23.96 37.96
N LYS A 424 -3.21 -24.66 37.55
CA LYS A 424 -3.33 -26.12 37.75
C LYS A 424 -2.17 -26.85 37.06
N GLU A 425 -1.92 -26.57 35.79
CA GLU A 425 -0.83 -27.17 35.02
C GLU A 425 0.51 -26.93 35.70
N ARG A 426 0.82 -25.71 36.13
CA ARG A 426 2.08 -25.40 36.84
C ARG A 426 2.22 -26.09 38.19
N ALA A 427 1.12 -26.27 38.91
CA ALA A 427 1.13 -26.98 40.18
C ALA A 427 1.34 -28.49 39.97
N THR A 428 0.76 -29.06 38.91
CA THR A 428 0.90 -30.48 38.56
C THR A 428 2.16 -30.83 37.78
N GLN A 429 2.76 -29.86 37.08
CA GLN A 429 3.94 -30.09 36.26
C GLN A 429 5.12 -30.45 37.18
N PRO A 430 5.82 -31.57 36.94
CA PRO A 430 7.01 -31.91 37.69
C PRO A 430 8.00 -30.76 37.51
N ARG A 431 8.48 -30.18 38.62
CA ARG A 431 9.52 -29.16 38.57
C ARG A 431 10.69 -29.75 37.80
N VAL A 432 10.94 -29.25 36.60
CA VAL A 432 12.15 -29.57 35.84
C VAL A 432 13.29 -28.98 36.65
N THR A 433 13.82 -29.79 37.57
CA THR A 433 15.09 -29.52 38.21
C THR A 433 16.12 -29.63 37.09
N SER A 434 16.45 -28.50 36.47
CA SER A 434 17.75 -28.40 35.80
C SER A 434 18.77 -28.70 36.90
N LYS A 435 19.24 -29.95 36.95
CA LYS A 435 20.28 -30.37 37.88
C LYS A 435 21.49 -29.51 37.57
N LEU A 436 21.65 -28.41 38.30
CA LEU A 436 22.93 -27.76 38.54
C LEU A 436 23.76 -28.80 39.29
N THR A 437 24.43 -29.67 38.55
CA THR A 437 25.46 -30.51 39.13
C THR A 437 26.68 -29.61 39.33
N SER A 438 26.98 -29.34 40.59
CA SER A 438 28.19 -28.67 41.03
C SER A 438 29.40 -29.55 40.73
N LYS A 439 29.99 -29.42 39.54
CA LYS A 439 31.39 -29.75 39.26
C LYS A 439 31.98 -28.60 38.44
N PRO A 440 32.93 -27.83 38.98
CA PRO A 440 33.63 -26.82 38.19
C PRO A 440 34.65 -27.54 37.29
N SER A 441 34.39 -27.59 35.99
CA SER A 441 35.45 -27.83 35.00
C SER A 441 36.10 -26.48 34.61
N PRO A 442 37.41 -26.46 34.34
CA PRO A 442 38.19 -25.24 34.33
C PRO A 442 37.91 -24.40 33.09
N PHE A 443 37.70 -23.11 33.34
CA PHE A 443 38.15 -21.95 32.57
C PHE A 443 38.44 -22.16 31.07
N LEU A 444 37.53 -21.68 30.23
CA LEU A 444 37.85 -20.81 29.09
C LEU A 444 36.61 -19.95 28.82
N GLY A 445 36.77 -18.65 28.96
CA GLY A 445 35.68 -17.69 28.92
C GLY A 445 35.03 -17.62 27.55
N GLU A 446 33.70 -17.65 27.53
CA GLU A 446 32.93 -17.04 26.44
C GLU A 446 31.55 -16.64 26.96
N GLY A 447 31.32 -15.33 26.95
CA GLY A 447 30.11 -14.69 27.40
C GLY A 447 28.91 -14.98 26.50
N ILE A 448 27.76 -14.59 27.02
CA ILE A 448 26.37 -14.77 26.55
C ILE A 448 26.09 -14.32 25.10
N VAL A 449 27.07 -13.72 24.41
CA VAL A 449 26.98 -13.28 23.00
C VAL A 449 27.07 -14.40 21.96
N SER A 450 27.56 -15.61 22.30
CA SER A 450 27.59 -16.73 21.34
C SER A 450 26.24 -17.43 21.14
N SER A 451 25.24 -17.21 22.00
CA SER A 451 23.95 -17.92 21.92
C SER A 451 22.97 -17.32 20.90
N LEU A 452 23.29 -16.15 20.32
CA LEU A 452 22.42 -15.44 19.38
C LEU A 452 22.85 -15.65 17.91
N LEU A 453 24.02 -16.26 17.67
CA LEU A 453 24.48 -16.63 16.33
C LEU A 453 24.35 -18.14 16.17
N GLY A 454 23.28 -18.57 15.48
CA GLY A 454 23.00 -19.96 15.20
C GLY A 454 24.21 -20.69 14.62
N LYS A 455 24.73 -21.66 15.38
CA LYS A 455 25.68 -22.66 14.91
C LYS A 455 25.05 -24.02 15.13
N ASP A 456 24.72 -24.69 14.03
CA ASP A 456 24.39 -26.10 13.99
C ASP A 456 25.48 -26.91 14.68
N ARG A 457 25.18 -27.42 15.87
CA ARG A 457 26.03 -28.38 16.58
C ARG A 457 25.66 -29.78 16.12
N VAL A 458 26.17 -30.17 14.95
CA VAL A 458 26.18 -31.57 14.50
C VAL A 458 27.19 -32.33 15.36
N LYS A 459 26.72 -33.28 16.18
CA LYS A 459 27.59 -34.22 16.89
C LYS A 459 27.82 -35.43 15.99
N ILE A 460 29.03 -35.56 15.47
CA ILE A 460 29.47 -36.72 14.69
C ILE A 460 29.87 -37.81 15.68
N TYR A 461 29.22 -38.97 15.63
CA TYR A 461 29.68 -40.17 16.30
C TYR A 461 30.51 -40.98 15.30
N ASP A 462 31.81 -41.14 15.57
CA ASP A 462 32.64 -42.12 14.86
C ASP A 462 32.35 -43.50 15.45
N THR A 463 31.40 -44.22 14.87
CA THR A 463 31.28 -45.67 15.10
C THR A 463 32.17 -46.38 14.10
N ARG A 464 33.29 -46.96 14.55
CA ARG A 464 34.12 -47.90 13.77
C ARG A 464 33.43 -49.28 13.61
N ALA A 465 32.21 -49.27 13.09
CA ALA A 465 31.52 -50.45 12.62
C ALA A 465 31.07 -50.14 11.19
N GLU A 466 31.29 -51.07 10.26
CA GLU A 466 30.88 -50.91 8.86
C GLU A 466 29.39 -50.53 8.83
N PRO A 467 29.00 -49.41 8.21
CA PRO A 467 27.62 -48.95 8.26
C PRO A 467 26.74 -49.94 7.49
N TYR A 468 25.67 -50.39 8.16
CA TYR A 468 24.64 -51.26 7.57
C TYR A 468 24.15 -50.66 6.26
N GLY A 469 24.60 -51.28 5.17
CA GLY A 469 24.49 -50.70 3.83
C GLY A 469 23.20 -51.13 3.15
N PHE A 470 22.77 -50.37 2.14
CA PHE A 470 21.61 -50.69 1.31
C PHE A 470 21.67 -52.11 0.69
N LYS A 471 22.88 -52.66 0.52
CA LYS A 471 23.12 -54.05 0.08
C LYS A 471 22.80 -55.10 1.15
N GLU A 472 23.04 -54.80 2.42
CA GLU A 472 22.69 -55.67 3.55
C GLU A 472 21.19 -55.61 3.79
N TRP A 473 20.60 -54.42 3.72
CA TRP A 473 19.15 -54.22 3.74
C TRP A 473 18.45 -55.00 2.62
N TRP A 474 18.93 -54.92 1.37
CA TRP A 474 18.37 -55.70 0.26
C TRP A 474 18.54 -57.21 0.42
N LYS A 475 19.68 -57.68 0.98
CA LYS A 475 19.90 -59.10 1.27
C LYS A 475 18.97 -59.61 2.36
N ASP A 476 18.70 -58.81 3.40
CA ASP A 476 17.79 -59.18 4.49
C ASP A 476 16.32 -59.18 4.05
N VAL A 477 15.92 -58.21 3.22
CA VAL A 477 14.55 -58.13 2.70
C VAL A 477 14.21 -59.29 1.76
N TRP A 478 15.20 -59.83 1.04
CA TRP A 478 14.99 -60.93 0.08
C TRP A 478 15.39 -62.33 0.58
N LYS A 479 15.97 -62.46 1.78
CA LYS A 479 16.27 -63.77 2.38
C LYS A 479 15.13 -64.39 3.18
N LYS A 480 13.96 -63.75 3.23
CA LYS A 480 12.83 -64.24 4.03
C LYS A 480 11.78 -64.90 3.15
N GLU A 481 12.09 -66.10 2.67
CA GLU A 481 11.13 -67.12 2.25
C GLU A 481 11.87 -68.47 2.10
N GLN A 482 12.01 -69.17 3.23
CA GLN A 482 11.92 -70.64 3.34
C GLN A 482 11.34 -70.98 4.70
#